data_AF-A0A336N8E2-F1
#
_entry.id   AF-A0A336N8E2-F1
#
_cell.length_a   1.000
_cell.length_b   1.000
_cell.length_c   1.000
_cell.angle_alpha   90.00
_cell.angle_beta   90.00
_cell.angle_gamma   90.00
#
_symmetry.space_group_name_H-M   'P 1'
#
loop_
_entity.id
_entity.type
_entity.pdbx_description
1 polymer ?
#
loop_
_entity_poly.entity_id
_entity_poly.type
_entity_poly.pdbx_seq_one_letter_code
_entity_poly.pdbx_strand_id
1 'polypeptide(L)'
;MNPLVLPPLSLYIHIPWCVQKCPYCDFNSHAQKGAIPEQDYVRHLIADLMADLAHYQESVQQRPLHSILLAAARQACFQQIPSLIYYSKSNSAFPLRPILKLPWKLIPAP
;
A
#
# COMPACT_ATOMS: atom_id res chain seq x y z
N MET A 1 14.74 28.38 -20.36
CA MET A 1 15.19 27.25 -19.52
C MET A 1 13.98 26.38 -19.23
N ASN A 2 14.05 25.09 -19.52
CA ASN A 2 12.92 24.18 -19.28
C ASN A 2 12.90 23.83 -17.78
N PRO A 3 11.83 24.12 -17.03
CA PRO A 3 11.77 23.77 -15.62
C PRO A 3 11.75 22.25 -15.46
N LEU A 4 12.50 21.75 -14.47
CA LEU A 4 12.43 20.34 -14.10
C LEU A 4 11.09 20.10 -13.40
N VAL A 5 10.22 19.32 -14.03
CA VAL A 5 8.91 18.93 -13.48
C VAL A 5 9.06 17.55 -12.83
N LEU A 6 8.68 17.44 -11.55
CA LEU A 6 8.69 16.17 -10.83
C LEU A 6 7.52 15.28 -11.31
N PRO A 7 7.69 13.95 -11.38
CA PRO A 7 6.64 13.03 -11.83
C PRO A 7 5.47 12.97 -10.83
N PRO A 8 4.36 12.28 -11.08
CA PRO A 8 3.36 12.00 -10.04
C PRO A 8 3.89 11.12 -8.90
N LEU A 9 3.19 11.06 -7.76
CA LEU A 9 3.55 10.19 -6.63
C LEU A 9 3.00 8.77 -6.81
N SER A 10 3.64 7.81 -6.13
CA SER A 10 3.14 6.45 -6.02
C SER A 10 3.30 5.97 -4.57
N LEU A 11 2.30 5.26 -4.06
CA LEU A 11 2.26 4.75 -2.69
C LEU A 11 2.52 3.25 -2.72
N TYR A 12 3.50 2.78 -1.97
CA TYR A 12 3.79 1.37 -1.80
C TYR A 12 3.40 0.94 -0.38
N ILE A 13 2.58 -0.10 -0.29
CA ILE A 13 2.11 -0.66 0.99
C ILE A 13 2.58 -2.11 1.07
N HIS A 14 3.33 -2.41 2.13
CA HIS A 14 3.85 -3.74 2.40
C HIS A 14 3.02 -4.44 3.47
N ILE A 15 2.42 -5.58 3.12
CA ILE A 15 1.59 -6.40 4.02
C ILE A 15 2.42 -7.62 4.43
N PRO A 16 2.92 -7.68 5.68
CA PRO A 16 3.94 -8.65 6.09
C PRO A 16 3.36 -10.00 6.51
N TRP A 17 2.10 -10.31 6.21
CA TRP A 17 1.46 -11.57 6.65
C TRP A 17 1.24 -12.55 5.51
N CYS A 18 1.55 -13.81 5.80
CA CYS A 18 1.22 -14.96 4.96
C CYS A 18 0.54 -16.05 5.79
N VAL A 19 -0.25 -16.90 5.14
CA VAL A 19 -0.81 -18.11 5.75
C VAL A 19 0.31 -19.06 6.18
N GLN A 20 1.34 -19.18 5.34
CA GLN A 20 2.54 -19.97 5.57
C GLN A 20 3.73 -19.32 4.89
N LYS A 21 4.87 -19.26 5.58
CA LYS A 21 6.13 -18.77 5.02
C LYS A 21 6.82 -19.89 4.24
N CYS A 22 7.11 -19.66 2.97
CA CYS A 22 7.85 -20.62 2.15
C CYS A 22 9.32 -20.69 2.61
N PRO A 23 9.99 -21.85 2.52
CA PRO A 23 11.38 -22.02 2.97
C PRO A 23 12.39 -21.19 2.16
N TYR A 24 12.01 -20.76 0.95
CA TYR A 24 12.81 -19.90 0.08
C TYR A 24 12.35 -18.43 0.10
N CYS A 25 11.39 -18.06 0.96
CA CYS A 25 10.86 -16.70 1.00
C CYS A 25 11.79 -15.76 1.78
N ASP A 26 12.42 -14.82 1.06
CA ASP A 26 13.28 -13.76 1.59
C ASP A 26 12.52 -12.43 1.83
N PHE A 27 11.29 -12.31 1.32
CA PHE A 27 10.41 -11.18 1.64
C PHE A 27 10.21 -11.08 3.16
N ASN A 28 10.17 -9.83 3.65
CA ASN A 28 9.85 -9.52 5.03
C ASN A 28 8.39 -9.89 5.34
N SER A 29 8.16 -11.17 5.59
CA SER A 29 6.85 -11.76 5.82
C SER A 29 6.90 -12.75 6.98
N HIS A 30 5.77 -12.89 7.65
CA HIS A 30 5.58 -13.70 8.83
C HIS A 30 4.34 -14.57 8.66
N ALA A 31 4.47 -15.85 9.01
CA ALA A 31 3.33 -16.76 9.04
C ALA A 31 2.43 -16.35 10.22
N GLN A 32 1.22 -15.89 9.93
CA GLN A 32 0.23 -15.57 10.94
C GLN A 32 -0.82 -16.68 10.96
N LYS A 33 -0.94 -17.38 12.08
CA LYS A 33 -2.02 -18.34 12.32
C LYS A 33 -3.16 -17.61 13.04
N GLY A 34 -4.36 -17.65 12.46
CA GLY A 34 -5.55 -17.01 13.04
C GLY A 34 -5.92 -15.68 12.38
N ALA A 35 -6.78 -14.92 13.04
CA ALA A 35 -7.30 -13.66 12.52
C ALA A 35 -6.20 -12.58 12.44
N ILE A 36 -6.16 -11.87 11.32
CA ILE A 36 -5.31 -10.69 11.15
C ILE A 36 -6.14 -9.47 11.59
N PRO A 37 -5.61 -8.57 12.43
CA PRO A 37 -6.30 -7.36 12.84
C PRO A 37 -6.28 -6.32 11.70
N GLU A 38 -6.98 -6.62 10.60
CA GLU A 38 -6.95 -5.83 9.37
C GLU A 38 -7.35 -4.38 9.60
N GLN A 39 -8.40 -4.14 10.39
CA GLN A 39 -8.90 -2.79 10.69
C GLN A 39 -7.87 -1.96 11.45
N ASP A 40 -7.24 -2.56 12.47
CA ASP A 40 -6.24 -1.87 13.27
C ASP A 40 -5.03 -1.54 12.42
N TYR A 41 -4.57 -2.49 11.60
CA TYR A 41 -3.47 -2.25 10.68
C TYR A 41 -3.76 -1.10 9.70
N VAL A 42 -4.95 -1.08 9.10
CA VAL A 42 -5.35 0.02 8.20
C VAL A 42 -5.40 1.34 8.95
N ARG A 43 -5.93 1.38 10.18
CA ARG A 43 -5.95 2.61 10.99
C ARG A 43 -4.54 3.15 11.25
N HIS A 44 -3.60 2.27 11.62
CA HIS A 44 -2.21 2.67 11.84
C HIS A 44 -1.54 3.13 10.53
N LEU A 45 -1.74 2.42 9.40
CA LEU A 45 -1.23 2.84 8.10
C LEU A 45 -1.70 4.24 7.69
N ILE A 46 -2.97 4.57 7.93
CA ILE A 46 -3.51 5.90 7.63
C ILE A 46 -2.87 6.95 8.54
N ALA A 47 -2.72 6.66 9.84
CA ALA A 47 -2.06 7.57 10.77
C ALA A 47 -0.60 7.83 10.38
N ASP A 48 0.15 6.78 10.03
CA ASP A 48 1.53 6.88 9.57
C ASP A 48 1.63 7.69 8.29
N LEU A 49 0.77 7.41 7.30
CA LEU A 49 0.72 8.19 6.07
C LEU A 49 0.42 9.67 6.33
N MET A 50 -0.48 10.00 7.26
CA MET A 50 -0.76 11.39 7.62
C MET A 50 0.45 12.07 8.26
N ALA A 51 1.16 11.37 9.14
CA ALA A 51 2.38 11.88 9.76
C ALA A 51 3.49 12.11 8.72
N ASP A 52 3.69 11.16 7.80
CA ASP A 52 4.66 11.27 6.72
C ASP A 52 4.35 12.44 5.79
N LEU A 53 3.07 12.65 5.42
CA LEU A 53 2.69 13.76 4.57
C LEU A 53 2.94 15.12 5.21
N ALA A 54 2.72 15.24 6.52
CA ALA A 54 3.05 16.45 7.27
C ALA A 54 4.57 16.65 7.34
N HIS A 55 5.32 15.57 7.58
CA HIS A 55 6.78 15.63 7.70
C HIS A 55 7.48 15.94 6.37
N TYR A 56 7.01 15.35 5.26
CA TYR A 56 7.61 15.46 3.93
C TYR A 56 6.91 16.47 3.00
N GLN A 57 6.16 17.43 3.56
CA GLN A 57 5.34 18.38 2.80
C GLN A 57 6.10 19.08 1.66
N GLU A 58 7.36 19.47 1.87
CA GLU A 58 8.20 20.13 0.85
C GLU A 58 8.59 19.21 -0.32
N SER A 59 8.75 17.90 -0.06
CA SER A 59 9.11 16.91 -1.08
C SER A 59 7.90 16.39 -1.84
N VAL A 60 6.76 16.29 -1.15
CA VAL A 60 5.48 15.84 -1.69
C VAL A 60 4.83 16.94 -2.54
N GLN A 61 4.88 18.19 -2.06
CA GLN A 61 4.24 19.35 -2.68
C GLN A 61 2.75 19.07 -2.96
N GLN A 62 2.21 19.57 -4.07
CA GLN A 62 0.84 19.30 -4.52
C GLN A 62 0.81 18.21 -5.61
N ARG A 63 1.75 17.26 -5.56
CA ARG A 63 1.85 16.22 -6.59
C ARG A 63 0.74 15.19 -6.40
N PRO A 64 -0.01 14.83 -7.46
CA PRO A 64 -1.08 13.86 -7.34
C PRO A 64 -0.52 12.47 -7.08
N LEU A 65 -1.20 11.70 -6.23
CA LEU A 65 -0.97 10.27 -6.12
C LEU A 65 -1.55 9.58 -7.36
N HIS A 66 -0.70 8.87 -8.10
CA HIS A 66 -1.06 8.24 -9.36
C HIS A 66 -1.29 6.74 -9.23
N SER A 67 -0.52 6.07 -8.37
CA SER A 67 -0.63 4.61 -8.22
C SER A 67 -0.47 4.17 -6.77
N ILE A 68 -1.13 3.06 -6.43
CA ILE A 68 -0.96 2.35 -5.17
C ILE A 68 -0.52 0.93 -5.51
N LEU A 69 0.65 0.54 -4.98
CA LEU A 69 1.28 -0.75 -5.15
C LEU A 69 1.16 -1.51 -3.83
N LEU A 70 0.59 -2.72 -3.88
CA LEU A 70 0.42 -3.57 -2.71
C LEU A 70 1.36 -4.77 -2.84
N ALA A 71 2.28 -4.93 -1.91
CA ALA A 71 3.07 -6.14 -1.78
C ALA A 71 2.51 -6.98 -0.62
N ALA A 72 1.78 -8.04 -0.95
CA ALA A 72 1.23 -8.97 0.04
C ALA A 72 1.79 -10.37 -0.21
N ALA A 73 2.19 -11.06 0.87
CA ALA A 73 2.76 -12.40 0.76
C ALA A 73 1.72 -13.47 0.34
N ARG A 74 0.42 -13.22 0.53
CA ARG A 74 -0.70 -13.89 -0.16
C ARG A 74 -1.98 -13.06 0.00
N GLN A 75 -2.64 -12.71 -1.11
CA GLN A 75 -3.85 -11.86 -1.07
C GLN A 75 -5.04 -12.43 -0.31
N ALA A 76 -5.11 -13.75 -0.13
CA ALA A 76 -6.24 -14.40 0.54
C ALA A 76 -6.45 -13.95 2.01
N CYS A 77 -5.44 -13.32 2.63
CA CYS A 77 -5.46 -12.90 4.03
C CYS A 77 -5.94 -11.46 4.30
N PHE A 78 -6.23 -10.66 3.26
CA PHE A 78 -6.61 -9.25 3.46
C PHE A 78 -7.87 -8.91 2.65
N GLN A 79 -9.04 -9.04 3.28
CA GLN A 79 -10.32 -8.73 2.63
C GLN A 79 -10.61 -7.22 2.61
N GLN A 80 -9.93 -6.40 3.43
CA GLN A 80 -10.23 -4.97 3.62
C GLN A 80 -9.33 -3.97 2.88
N ILE A 81 -8.55 -4.39 1.88
CA ILE A 81 -7.84 -3.47 0.94
C ILE A 81 -8.73 -2.32 0.40
N PRO A 82 -10.06 -2.48 0.17
CA PRO A 82 -10.91 -1.39 -0.33
C PRO A 82 -10.94 -0.13 0.56
N SER A 83 -10.72 -0.25 1.87
CA SER A 83 -10.82 0.86 2.83
C SER A 83 -9.75 1.95 2.63
N LEU A 84 -8.49 1.56 2.37
CA LEU A 84 -7.39 2.48 2.02
C LEU A 84 -7.63 3.20 0.69
N ILE A 85 -8.19 2.48 -0.29
CA ILE A 85 -8.57 3.04 -1.59
C ILE A 85 -9.72 4.05 -1.43
N TYR A 86 -10.66 3.79 -0.52
CA TYR A 86 -11.76 4.70 -0.24
C TYR A 86 -11.30 5.97 0.50
N TYR A 87 -10.46 5.84 1.54
CA TYR A 87 -9.90 6.98 2.26
C TYR A 87 -9.15 7.94 1.32
N SER A 88 -8.33 7.38 0.43
CA SER A 88 -7.58 8.18 -0.54
C SER A 88 -8.45 8.79 -1.65
N LYS A 89 -9.61 8.21 -1.98
CA LYS A 89 -10.62 8.86 -2.86
C LYS A 89 -11.39 9.98 -2.16
N SER A 90 -11.66 9.85 -0.86
CA SER A 90 -12.47 10.82 -0.10
C SER A 90 -11.68 12.05 0.34
N ASN A 91 -10.36 11.96 0.43
CA ASN A 91 -9.53 13.07 0.87
C ASN A 91 -9.08 13.90 -0.35
N SER A 92 -9.58 15.14 -0.45
CA SER A 92 -9.37 16.06 -1.58
C SER A 92 -7.90 16.44 -1.82
N ALA A 93 -7.00 16.10 -0.88
CA ALA A 93 -5.56 16.22 -1.02
C ALA A 93 -4.95 15.26 -2.06
N PHE A 94 -5.68 14.20 -2.47
CA PHE A 94 -5.20 13.20 -3.42
C PHE A 94 -6.27 12.85 -4.47
N PRO A 95 -6.40 13.58 -5.58
CA PRO A 95 -7.25 13.17 -6.68
C PRO A 95 -6.66 11.93 -7.37
N LEU A 96 -7.06 10.75 -6.89
CA LEU A 96 -6.61 9.46 -7.41
C LEU A 96 -7.26 9.13 -8.75
N ARG A 97 -6.45 8.65 -9.69
CA ARG A 97 -6.87 7.72 -10.75
C ARG A 97 -6.21 6.37 -10.46
N PRO A 98 -6.84 5.48 -9.68
CA PRO A 98 -6.19 4.26 -9.25
C PRO A 98 -6.00 3.34 -10.45
N ILE A 99 -4.78 3.30 -10.99
CA ILE A 99 -4.34 2.16 -11.78
C ILE A 99 -3.76 1.17 -10.77
N LEU A 100 -4.62 0.29 -10.25
CA LEU A 100 -4.18 -0.85 -9.46
C LEU A 100 -3.38 -1.77 -10.39
N LYS A 101 -2.06 -1.57 -10.45
CA LYS A 101 -1.16 -2.55 -11.05
C LYS A 101 -0.92 -3.61 -9.98
N LEU A 102 -1.60 -4.75 -10.11
CA LEU A 102 -1.27 -5.95 -9.35
C LEU A 102 -0.20 -6.72 -10.13
N PRO A 103 1.10 -6.64 -9.79
CA PRO A 103 2.10 -7.45 -10.45
C PRO A 103 2.12 -8.83 -9.79
N TRP A 104 1.18 -9.73 -10.08
CA TRP A 104 1.43 -11.13 -9.74
C TRP A 104 0.64 -12.14 -10.58
N LYS A 105 1.37 -13.19 -10.93
CA LYS A 105 0.88 -14.53 -11.28
C LYS A 105 0.49 -15.18 -9.95
N LEU A 106 -0.72 -15.72 -9.84
CA LEU A 106 -1.08 -16.67 -8.78
C LEU A 106 0.06 -17.69 -8.68
N ILE A 107 0.84 -17.68 -7.59
CA ILE A 107 1.72 -18.81 -7.29
C ILE A 107 0.77 -19.88 -6.75
N PRO A 108 0.48 -20.95 -7.51
CA PRO A 108 -0.38 -22.00 -7.00
C PRO A 108 0.29 -22.62 -5.77
N ALA A 109 -0.50 -22.90 -4.74
CA ALA A 109 -0.02 -23.70 -3.62
C ALA A 109 0.35 -25.11 -4.15
N PRO A 110 1.42 -25.74 -3.63
CA PRO A 110 1.60 -27.18 -3.81
C PRO A 110 0.45 -27.96 -3.18
#